data_AF-A0A3D2VAW5-F1
#
_entry.id   AF-A0A3D2VAW5-F1
#
_cell.length_a   1.000
_cell.length_b   1.000
_cell.length_c   1.000
_cell.angle_alpha   90.00
_cell.angle_beta   90.00
_cell.angle_gamma   90.00
#
_symmetry.space_group_name_H-M   'P 1'
#
loop_
_entity.id
_entity.type
_entity.pdbx_description
1 polymer ?
#
loop_
_entity_poly.entity_id
_entity_poly.type
_entity_poly.pdbx_seq_one_letter_code
_entity_poly.pdbx_strand_id
1 'polypeptide(L)'
;MTNSSDFPLLDTIGSPADLRQLAEQDLQPLAHELRRFLIDVTSETGGHLAPGLGALELTVALHYVFDTPRDRLVWDIGHQAYP
;
A
#
# COMPACT_ATOMS: atom_id res chain seq x y z
N MET A 1 -2.96 -13.01 13.23
CA MET A 1 -2.48 -13.92 12.16
C MET A 1 -3.36 -13.70 10.94
N THR A 2 -2.87 -12.95 9.94
CA THR A 2 -3.59 -12.70 8.69
C THR A 2 -3.52 -13.94 7.81
N ASN A 3 -4.67 -14.48 7.41
CA ASN A 3 -4.71 -15.62 6.49
C ASN A 3 -4.51 -15.10 5.06
N SER A 4 -3.87 -15.89 4.20
CA SER A 4 -3.68 -15.54 2.77
C SER A 4 -4.99 -15.48 1.95
N SER A 5 -6.14 -15.66 2.60
CA SER A 5 -7.46 -15.46 2.00
C SER A 5 -8.04 -14.08 2.26
N ASP A 6 -7.46 -13.31 3.19
CA ASP A 6 -8.07 -12.07 3.65
C ASP A 6 -7.84 -10.94 2.65
N PHE A 7 -6.68 -10.91 1.97
CA PHE A 7 -6.30 -9.82 1.06
C PHE A 7 -5.96 -10.34 -0.36
N PRO A 8 -6.98 -10.76 -1.14
CA PRO A 8 -6.76 -11.45 -2.41
C PRO A 8 -6.05 -10.62 -3.48
N LEU A 9 -6.14 -9.29 -3.47
CA LEU A 9 -5.36 -8.43 -4.37
C LEU A 9 -3.98 -8.14 -3.79
N LEU A 10 -3.91 -7.75 -2.52
CA LEU A 10 -2.64 -7.41 -1.88
C LEU A 10 -1.65 -8.58 -1.88
N ASP A 11 -2.13 -9.81 -1.66
CA ASP A 11 -1.32 -11.04 -1.67
C ASP A 11 -0.69 -11.34 -3.04
N THR A 12 -1.18 -10.72 -4.12
CA THR A 12 -0.61 -10.85 -5.47
C THR A 12 0.52 -9.86 -5.74
N ILE A 13 0.75 -8.87 -4.87
CA ILE A 13 1.71 -7.79 -5.09
C ILE A 13 2.97 -8.05 -4.26
N GLY A 14 4.02 -8.53 -4.94
CA GLY A 14 5.36 -8.66 -4.35
C GLY A 14 6.27 -7.47 -4.63
N SER A 15 5.90 -6.61 -5.59
CA SER A 15 6.71 -5.50 -6.07
C SER A 15 5.86 -4.39 -6.72
N PRO A 16 6.40 -3.17 -6.90
CA PRO A 16 5.71 -2.12 -7.66
C PRO A 16 5.40 -2.53 -9.11
N ALA A 17 6.15 -3.46 -9.70
CA ALA A 17 5.88 -3.94 -11.04
C ALA A 17 4.57 -4.75 -11.13
N ASP A 18 4.25 -5.51 -10.08
CA ASP A 18 3.01 -6.30 -9.99
C ASP A 18 1.80 -5.36 -9.85
N LEU A 19 1.92 -4.31 -9.03
CA LEU A 19 0.92 -3.26 -8.91
C LEU A 19 0.56 -2.64 -10.28
N ARG A 20 1.56 -2.39 -11.13
CA ARG A 20 1.36 -1.83 -12.48
C ARG A 20 0.69 -2.79 -13.47
N GLN A 21 0.57 -4.08 -13.14
CA GLN A 21 -0.16 -5.05 -13.98
C GLN A 21 -1.66 -5.11 -13.65
N LEU A 22 -2.09 -4.54 -12.52
CA LEU A 22 -3.50 -4.49 -12.17
C LEU A 22 -4.27 -3.60 -13.14
N ALA A 23 -5.54 -3.93 -13.35
CA ALA A 23 -6.43 -3.02 -14.04
C ALA A 23 -6.74 -1.82 -13.15
N GLU A 24 -6.95 -0.65 -13.73
CA GLU A 24 -7.17 0.59 -12.97
C GLU A 24 -8.38 0.48 -12.02
N GLN A 25 -9.42 -0.26 -12.40
CA GLN A 25 -10.58 -0.50 -11.52
C GLN A 25 -10.26 -1.29 -10.25
N ASP A 26 -9.15 -2.03 -10.23
CA ASP A 26 -8.73 -2.86 -9.08
C ASP A 26 -7.90 -2.05 -8.06
N LEU A 27 -7.46 -0.84 -8.41
CA LEU A 27 -6.66 0.02 -7.52
C LEU A 27 -7.44 0.48 -6.28
N GLN A 28 -8.72 0.80 -6.43
CA GLN A 28 -9.56 1.16 -5.29
C GLN A 28 -9.81 -0.04 -4.35
N PRO A 29 -10.23 -1.23 -4.85
CA PRO A 29 -10.26 -2.45 -4.05
C PRO A 29 -8.94 -2.76 -3.33
N LEU A 30 -7.80 -2.64 -4.02
CA LEU A 30 -6.49 -2.82 -3.41
C LEU A 30 -6.25 -1.84 -2.26
N ALA A 31 -6.57 -0.55 -2.45
CA ALA A 31 -6.42 0.45 -1.41
C ALA A 31 -7.26 0.14 -0.16
N HIS A 32 -8.45 -0.46 -0.33
CA HIS A 32 -9.26 -0.94 0.79
C HIS A 32 -8.60 -2.12 1.53
N GLU A 33 -8.04 -3.08 0.79
CA GLU A 33 -7.30 -4.20 1.38
C GLU A 33 -6.07 -3.71 2.16
N LEU A 34 -5.26 -2.85 1.56
CA LEU A 34 -4.06 -2.27 2.18
C LEU A 34 -4.41 -1.46 3.44
N ARG A 35 -5.52 -0.72 3.41
CA ARG A 35 -6.02 0.02 4.59
C ARG A 35 -6.34 -0.91 5.74
N ARG A 36 -7.07 -2.00 5.47
CA ARG A 36 -7.43 -2.97 6.51
C ARG A 36 -6.18 -3.66 7.04
N PHE A 37 -5.26 -4.08 6.17
CA PHE A 37 -3.99 -4.68 6.56
C PHE A 37 -3.19 -3.78 7.50
N LEU A 38 -3.04 -2.50 7.16
CA LEU A 38 -2.33 -1.53 8.00
C LEU A 38 -3.00 -1.33 9.37
N ILE A 39 -4.34 -1.28 9.42
CA ILE A 39 -5.08 -1.19 10.69
C ILE A 39 -4.84 -2.44 11.53
N ASP A 40 -4.95 -3.63 10.94
CA ASP A 40 -4.77 -4.90 11.63
C ASP A 40 -3.36 -4.99 12.25
N VAL A 41 -2.32 -4.73 11.46
CA VAL A 41 -0.92 -4.81 11.90
C VAL A 41 -0.60 -3.76 12.97
N THR A 42 -1.03 -2.52 12.78
CA THR A 42 -0.73 -1.43 13.74
C THR A 42 -1.58 -1.52 15.01
N SER A 43 -2.73 -2.18 14.97
CA SER A 43 -3.54 -2.44 16.18
C SER A 43 -2.82 -3.37 17.15
N GLU A 44 -2.03 -4.32 16.65
CA GLU A 44 -1.24 -5.25 17.45
C GLU A 44 0.10 -4.64 17.89
N THR A 45 0.73 -3.82 17.03
CA THR A 45 2.13 -3.37 17.21
C THR A 45 2.29 -1.90 17.63
N GLY A 46 1.24 -1.09 17.52
CA GLY A 46 1.33 0.37 17.62
C GLY A 46 2.01 1.02 16.39
N GLY A 47 2.15 2.36 16.38
CA GLY A 47 2.89 3.08 15.33
C GLY A 47 2.12 4.23 14.67
N HIS A 48 2.69 4.79 13.60
CA HIS A 48 2.15 5.95 12.87
C HIS A 48 1.00 5.58 11.92
N LEU A 49 -0.12 5.12 12.48
CA LEU A 49 -1.28 4.71 11.71
C LEU A 49 -1.92 5.87 10.93
N ALA A 50 -2.22 6.99 11.60
CA ALA A 50 -2.98 8.08 10.99
C ALA A 50 -2.31 8.71 9.76
N PRO A 51 -0.99 9.01 9.77
CA PRO A 51 -0.33 9.55 8.58
C PRO A 51 -0.24 8.54 7.42
N GLY A 52 0.01 7.26 7.72
CA GLY A 52 0.01 6.20 6.70
C GLY A 52 -1.35 6.04 6.02
N LEU A 53 -2.44 6.07 6.80
CA LEU A 53 -3.80 6.02 6.25
C LEU A 53 -4.14 7.22 5.37
N GLY A 54 -3.58 8.40 5.66
CA GLY A 54 -3.78 9.63 4.88
C GLY A 54 -2.98 9.68 3.57
N ALA A 55 -1.89 8.91 3.46
CA ALA A 55 -1.05 8.85 2.27
C ALA A 55 -1.31 7.62 1.39
N LEU A 56 -2.18 6.70 1.81
CA LEU A 56 -2.35 5.38 1.22
C LEU A 56 -2.68 5.41 -0.28
N GLU A 57 -3.75 6.10 -0.67
CA GLU A 57 -4.15 6.19 -2.08
C GLU A 57 -3.07 6.91 -2.92
N LEU A 58 -2.38 7.89 -2.32
CA LEU A 58 -1.28 8.59 -2.98
C LEU A 58 -0.10 7.64 -3.23
N THR A 59 0.27 6.81 -2.24
CA THR A 59 1.34 5.81 -2.40
C THR A 59 1.02 4.81 -3.50
N VAL A 60 -0.22 4.30 -3.54
CA VAL A 60 -0.67 3.38 -4.59
C VAL A 60 -0.57 4.05 -5.96
N ALA A 61 -1.10 5.27 -6.10
CA ALA A 61 -1.04 6.00 -7.37
C ALA A 61 0.40 6.29 -7.82
N LEU A 62 1.29 6.67 -6.91
CA LEU A 62 2.69 6.95 -7.20
C LEU A 62 3.41 5.70 -7.73
N HIS A 63 3.27 4.56 -7.05
CA HIS A 63 3.92 3.31 -7.50
C HIS A 63 3.27 2.71 -8.75
N TYR A 64 2.01 3.05 -9.02
CA TYR A 64 1.32 2.66 -10.25
C TYR A 64 1.79 3.49 -11.47
N VAL A 65 2.01 4.79 -11.30
CA VAL A 65 2.38 5.69 -12.41
C VAL A 65 3.89 5.76 -12.64
N PHE A 66 4.69 5.76 -11.58
CA PHE A 66 6.17 5.85 -11.67
C PHE A 66 6.84 4.48 -11.70
N ASP A 67 7.94 4.37 -12.43
CA ASP A 67 8.72 3.14 -12.52
C ASP A 67 9.72 3.03 -11.37
N THR A 68 9.23 2.98 -10.13
CA THR A 68 10.10 2.77 -8.96
C THR A 68 10.66 1.33 -8.96
N PRO A 69 11.96 1.12 -8.65
CA PRO A 69 12.91 2.07 -8.06
C PRO A 69 13.80 2.84 -9.06
N ARG A 70 13.56 2.71 -10.37
CA ARG A 70 14.28 3.49 -11.40
C ARG A 70 13.96 4.98 -11.22
N ASP A 71 12.67 5.31 -11.13
CA ASP A 71 12.22 6.61 -10.68
C ASP A 71 12.40 6.72 -9.15
N ARG A 72 12.92 7.86 -8.70
CA ARG A 72 13.19 8.10 -7.28
C ARG A 72 11.99 8.80 -6.64
N LEU A 73 11.31 8.09 -5.75
CA LEU A 73 10.28 8.66 -4.88
C LEU A 73 10.88 9.00 -3.52
N VAL A 74 10.60 10.21 -3.01
CA VAL A 74 11.08 10.68 -1.70
C VAL A 74 9.90 11.15 -0.88
N TRP A 75 9.74 10.57 0.31
CA TRP A 75 8.81 11.04 1.33
C TRP A 75 9.54 11.96 2.31
N ASP A 76 9.04 13.17 2.52
CA ASP A 76 9.56 14.07 3.55
C ASP A 76 9.25 13.52 4.96
N ILE A 77 10.25 13.50 5.86
CA ILE A 77 10.27 12.82 7.16
C ILE A 77 10.12 11.29 7.07
N GLY A 78 9.03 10.79 6.48
CA GLY A 78 8.76 9.37 6.24
C GLY A 78 7.77 8.71 7.21
N HIS A 79 7.16 9.45 8.14
CA HIS A 79 6.16 8.88 9.08
C HIS A 79 4.86 8.41 8.40
N GLN A 80 4.66 8.78 7.13
CA GLN A 80 3.55 8.41 6.26
C GLN A 80 3.89 7.24 5.32
N ALA A 81 5.13 6.77 5.28
CA ALA A 81 5.62 5.77 4.33
C ALA A 81 5.48 4.32 4.85
N TYR A 82 4.36 4.04 5.52
CA TYR A 82 3.97 2.68 5.94
C TYR A 82 3.29 1.89 4.82
N PRO A 83 2.32 2.46 4.07
CA PRO A 83 1.83 1.86 2.82
C PRO A 83 2.96 1.83 1.79
#